data_AF-A0A2V2Q8W4-F1
#
_entry.id   AF-A0A2V2Q8W4-F1
#
_cell.length_a   1.000
_cell.length_b   1.000
_cell.length_c   1.000
_cell.angle_alpha   90.00
_cell.angle_beta   90.00
_cell.angle_gamma   90.00
#
_symmetry.space_group_name_H-M   'P 1'
#
loop_
_entity.id
_entity.type
_entity.pdbx_description
1 polymer ?
#
loop_
_entity_poly.entity_id
_entity_poly.type
_entity_poly.pdbx_seq_one_letter_code
_entity_poly.pdbx_strand_id
1 'polypeptide(L)' 'SRPYGGHTTNPVPAVLVPAPGREAAPPTGTATLADIAPSVLSLLGLGPAPAMTGRALW' A
#
# COMPACT_ATOMS: atom_id res chain seq x y z
N SER A 1 20.75 -23.27 19.85
CA SER A 1 19.73 -22.69 18.94
C SER A 1 20.46 -22.03 17.78
N ARG A 2 19.96 -22.14 16.54
CA ARG A 2 20.50 -21.38 15.41
C ARG A 2 19.53 -20.24 15.12
N PRO A 3 19.95 -18.96 15.18
CA PRO A 3 19.06 -17.85 14.88
C PRO A 3 18.62 -17.91 13.41
N TYR A 4 17.38 -17.49 13.15
CA TYR A 4 16.85 -17.37 11.81
C TYR A 4 17.34 -16.07 11.16
N GLY A 5 17.89 -16.15 9.95
CA GLY A 5 18.44 -15.01 9.22
C GLY A 5 17.85 -14.82 7.81
N GLY A 6 16.77 -15.52 7.48
CA GLY A 6 16.09 -15.40 6.19
C GLY A 6 14.96 -14.37 6.19
N HIS A 7 14.38 -14.13 5.02
CA HIS A 7 13.12 -13.39 4.90
C HIS A 7 11.93 -14.19 5.45
N THR A 8 10.86 -13.52 5.84
CA THR A 8 9.61 -14.18 6.25
C THR A 8 8.51 -13.98 5.21
N THR A 9 7.46 -14.79 5.26
CA THR A 9 6.23 -14.62 4.46
C THR A 9 5.16 -13.82 5.20
N ASN A 10 5.54 -13.13 6.28
CA ASN A 10 4.63 -12.32 7.06
C ASN A 10 4.10 -11.16 6.21
N PRO A 11 2.84 -10.74 6.41
CA PRO A 11 2.35 -9.51 5.82
C PRO A 11 3.15 -8.32 6.37
N VAL A 12 3.21 -7.25 5.57
CA VAL A 12 3.86 -5.99 5.95
C VAL A 12 2.81 -4.90 6.17
N PRO A 13 3.06 -3.93 7.08
CA PRO A 13 2.16 -2.81 7.25
C PRO A 13 2.27 -1.83 6.08
N ALA A 14 1.15 -1.20 5.73
CA ALA A 14 1.09 -0.03 4.87
C ALA A 14 0.35 1.09 5.61
N VAL A 15 0.97 2.25 5.77
CA VAL A 15 0.45 3.36 6.59
C VAL A 15 0.39 4.62 5.73
N LEU A 16 -0.80 5.22 5.64
CA LEU A 16 -0.99 6.55 5.07
C LEU A 16 -0.98 7.58 6.20
N VAL A 17 -0.05 8.54 6.14
CA VAL A 17 0.03 9.66 7.08
C VAL A 17 -0.61 10.88 6.43
N PRO A 18 -1.83 11.28 6.83
CA PRO A 18 -2.47 12.45 6.25
C PRO A 18 -1.78 13.75 6.68
N ALA A 19 -1.88 14.77 5.83
CA ALA A 19 -1.44 16.11 6.19
C ALA A 19 -2.24 16.64 7.41
N PRO A 20 -1.69 17.59 8.19
CA PRO A 20 -2.40 18.18 9.32
C PRO A 20 -3.80 18.67 8.94
N GLY A 21 -4.82 18.28 9.71
CA GLY A 21 -6.21 18.63 9.45
C GLY A 21 -6.89 17.86 8.31
N ARG A 22 -6.25 16.80 7.79
CA ARG A 22 -6.85 15.88 6.81
C ARG A 22 -7.10 14.53 7.45
N GLU A 23 -8.20 13.91 7.06
CA GLU A 23 -8.52 12.53 7.42
C GLU A 23 -8.29 11.62 6.21
N ALA A 24 -7.89 10.38 6.49
CA ALA A 24 -7.80 9.32 5.49
C ALA A 24 -8.57 8.11 6.00
N ALA A 25 -9.45 7.57 5.16
CA ALA A 25 -10.13 6.33 5.49
C ALA A 25 -9.12 5.16 5.51
N PRO A 26 -9.28 4.17 6.41
CA PRO A 26 -8.50 2.95 6.33
C PRO A 26 -8.84 2.20 5.03
N PRO A 27 -7.86 1.51 4.42
CA PRO A 27 -8.12 0.73 3.22
C PRO A 27 -8.99 -0.48 3.58
N THR A 28 -9.88 -0.88 2.68
CA THR A 28 -10.79 -2.01 2.90
C THR A 28 -10.37 -3.27 2.15
N GLY A 29 -10.54 -4.42 2.80
CA GLY A 29 -10.27 -5.73 2.23
C GLY A 29 -8.78 -6.13 2.26
N THR A 30 -8.44 -7.17 1.49
CA THR A 30 -7.07 -7.64 1.34
C THR A 30 -6.30 -6.78 0.32
N ALA A 31 -4.99 -6.65 0.53
CA ALA A 31 -4.08 -5.89 -0.32
C ALA A 31 -2.78 -6.66 -0.55
N THR A 32 -2.10 -6.32 -1.63
CA THR A 32 -0.79 -6.85 -2.04
C THR A 32 0.19 -5.71 -2.30
N LEU A 33 1.48 -6.02 -2.44
CA LEU A 33 2.48 -5.01 -2.77
C LEU A 33 2.25 -4.33 -4.14
N ALA A 34 1.51 -4.98 -5.06
CA ALA A 34 1.17 -4.40 -6.36
C ALA A 34 0.22 -3.20 -6.24
N ASP A 35 -0.50 -3.07 -5.13
CA ASP A 35 -1.48 -2.00 -4.88
C ASP A 35 -0.81 -0.66 -4.49
N ILE A 36 0.46 -0.68 -4.10
CA ILE A 36 1.15 0.51 -3.57
C ILE A 36 1.36 1.58 -4.64
N ALA A 37 1.82 1.21 -5.84
CA ALA A 37 2.05 2.19 -6.89
C ALA A 37 0.75 2.88 -7.37
N PRO A 38 -0.35 2.15 -7.68
CA PRO A 38 -1.65 2.77 -7.94
C PRO A 38 -2.15 3.68 -6.81
N SER A 39 -1.92 3.30 -5.56
CA SER A 39 -2.30 4.11 -4.39
C SER A 39 -1.56 5.44 -4.33
N VAL A 40 -0.24 5.44 -4.58
CA VAL A 40 0.55 6.68 -4.62
C VAL A 40 0.08 7.59 -5.75
N LEU A 41 -0.19 7.03 -6.94
CA LEU A 41 -0.71 7.81 -8.07
C LEU A 41 -2.08 8.43 -7.75
N SER A 42 -3.00 7.66 -7.16
CA SER A 42 -4.31 8.15 -6.70
C SER A 42 -4.16 9.35 -5.76
N LEU A 43 -3.29 9.25 -4.74
CA LEU A 43 -3.02 10.33 -3.78
C LEU A 43 -2.42 11.59 -4.43
N LEU A 44 -1.71 11.43 -5.54
CA LEU A 44 -1.15 12.54 -6.34
C LEU A 44 -2.16 13.11 -7.36
N GLY A 45 -3.38 12.57 -7.44
CA GLY A 45 -4.39 12.98 -8.42
C GLY A 45 -4.11 12.46 -9.84
N LEU A 46 -3.33 11.38 -9.97
CA LEU A 46 -2.96 10.75 -11.23
C LEU A 46 -3.67 9.41 -11.40
N GLY A 47 -4.09 9.09 -12.63
CA GLY A 47 -4.62 7.77 -12.96
C GLY A 47 -3.51 6.70 -13.08
N PRO A 48 -3.76 5.45 -12.69
CA PRO A 48 -2.81 4.35 -12.89
C PRO A 48 -2.64 4.03 -14.38
N ALA A 49 -1.46 3.53 -14.75
CA ALA A 49 -1.20 3.07 -16.11
C ALA A 49 -1.97 1.75 -16.40
N PRO A 50 -2.42 1.50 -17.65
CA PRO A 50 -3.18 0.29 -17.99
C PRO A 50 -2.48 -1.05 -17.69
N ALA A 51 -1.15 -1.05 -17.61
CA ALA A 51 -0.36 -2.25 -17.28
C ALA A 51 -0.31 -2.55 -15.77
N MET A 52 -0.74 -1.62 -14.91
CA MET A 52 -0.81 -1.85 -13.47
C MET A 52 -2.00 -2.75 -13.15
N THR A 53 -1.73 -3.87 -12.51
CA THR A 53 -2.77 -4.84 -12.11
C THR A 53 -3.27 -4.64 -10.68
N GLY A 54 -2.56 -3.82 -9.88
CA GLY A 54 -2.98 -3.44 -8.54
C GLY A 54 -4.08 -2.37 -8.55
N ARG A 55 -4.71 -2.17 -7.40
CA ARG A 55 -5.75 -1.16 -7.18
C ARG A 55 -5.30 -0.10 -6.17
N ALA A 56 -5.84 1.11 -6.26
CA ALA A 56 -5.64 2.11 -5.22
C ALA A 56 -6.31 1.66 -3.91
N LEU A 57 -5.58 1.78 -2.80
CA LEU A 57 -6.04 1.44 -1.46
C LEU A 57 -6.78 2.59 -0.77
N TRP A 58 -6.51 3.83 -1.20
CA TRP A 58 -7.04 5.09 -0.68
C TRP A 58 -7.48 6.02 -1.81
#